data_AF-A0A5A7RTI5-F1
#
_entry.id   AF-A0A5A7RTI5-F1
#
_cell.length_a   1.000
_cell.length_b   1.000
_cell.length_c   1.000
_cell.angle_alpha   90.00
_cell.angle_beta   90.00
_cell.angle_gamma   90.00
#
_symmetry.space_group_name_H-M   'P 1'
#
loop_
_entity.id
_entity.type
_entity.pdbx_description
1 polymer ?
#
loop_
_entity_poly.entity_id
_entity_poly.type
_entity_poly.pdbx_seq_one_letter_code
_entity_poly.pdbx_strand_id
1 'polypeptide(L)'
;MVYEIIFYILFPLLLMLFISIFFFIYFPSFNEIGIGKRELGLLFIGPLLTTFINLPLFIYKNYFLAINIGGALIPLIISFYLIKENEIDFQKVLAGVAIVAIATYMVTIVTNEGVISHFPFYLIPSILSFLISLLFYLPYSKSCAYSYSIATLGVIIGGDFSHLPEIFRQPFIGSMGGAGLYDMVYIAGLLSFFLSFLFIKKKRGNKKEKILEEIERYILISNDKSLWEDYKTLKNLDGRAFRRKAKKIWRKISWNLKVCFATEIERMFAFFIDLIIIASLSFIICLFKIFYFFDSFETSFFISFNMMQLFYFFLLEFFFKATIGKAFFGIEVRKESFEKADFIDAFTRNILRFLDMFAFFYILSIVLIATTPKKQRIGDFITGTIVVKTKCLK
;
A
#
# COMPACT_ATOMS: atom_id res chain seq x y z
N MET A 1 -14.72 -15.47 -20.60
CA MET A 1 -13.32 -15.12 -20.94
C MET A 1 -13.03 -13.61 -20.86
N VAL A 2 -13.52 -12.75 -21.77
CA VAL A 2 -13.16 -11.30 -21.74
C VAL A 2 -13.65 -10.60 -20.46
N TYR A 3 -14.91 -10.83 -20.05
CA TYR A 3 -15.45 -10.26 -18.80
C TYR A 3 -14.71 -10.74 -17.55
N GLU A 4 -14.29 -12.01 -17.51
CA GLU A 4 -13.53 -12.56 -16.39
C GLU A 4 -12.13 -11.93 -16.33
N ILE A 5 -11.43 -11.81 -17.45
CA ILE A 5 -10.11 -11.15 -17.51
C ILE A 5 -10.21 -9.69 -17.08
N ILE A 6 -11.23 -8.98 -17.58
CA ILE A 6 -11.50 -7.60 -17.17
C ILE A 6 -11.77 -7.55 -15.66
N PHE A 7 -12.62 -8.41 -15.13
CA PHE A 7 -12.94 -8.40 -13.71
C PHE A 7 -11.72 -8.74 -12.84
N TYR A 8 -10.98 -9.81 -13.14
CA TYR A 8 -9.83 -10.26 -12.35
C TYR A 8 -8.58 -9.38 -12.46
N ILE A 9 -8.46 -8.55 -13.50
CA ILE A 9 -7.29 -7.67 -13.69
C ILE A 9 -7.66 -6.20 -13.46
N LEU A 10 -8.73 -5.70 -14.09
CA LEU A 10 -9.10 -4.29 -14.03
C LEU A 10 -9.60 -3.90 -12.65
N PHE A 11 -10.42 -4.73 -11.99
CA PHE A 11 -10.94 -4.38 -10.67
C PHE A 11 -9.83 -4.24 -9.62
N PRO A 12 -8.86 -5.18 -9.46
CA PRO A 12 -7.76 -5.02 -8.51
C PRO A 12 -6.90 -3.79 -8.81
N LEU A 13 -6.65 -3.50 -10.09
CA LEU A 13 -5.90 -2.32 -10.51
C LEU A 13 -6.64 -1.01 -10.17
N LEU A 14 -7.95 -0.93 -10.46
CA LEU A 14 -8.77 0.23 -10.13
C LEU A 14 -8.90 0.43 -8.62
N LEU A 15 -9.11 -0.65 -7.88
CA LEU A 15 -9.16 -0.62 -6.41
C LEU A 15 -7.83 -0.13 -5.85
N MET A 16 -6.71 -0.67 -6.31
CA MET A 16 -5.38 -0.26 -5.87
C MET A 16 -5.09 1.21 -6.24
N LEU A 17 -5.51 1.66 -7.42
CA LEU A 17 -5.39 3.06 -7.84
C LEU A 17 -6.21 3.98 -6.92
N PHE A 18 -7.47 3.63 -6.67
CA PHE A 18 -8.37 4.39 -5.81
C PHE A 18 -7.78 4.57 -4.40
N ILE A 19 -7.39 3.48 -3.75
CA ILE A 19 -6.88 3.55 -2.37
C ILE A 19 -5.50 4.24 -2.35
N SER A 20 -4.65 4.05 -3.38
CA SER A 20 -3.36 4.77 -3.48
C SER A 20 -3.53 6.28 -3.59
N ILE A 21 -4.46 6.74 -4.43
CA ILE A 21 -4.81 8.16 -4.57
C ILE A 21 -5.42 8.67 -3.27
N PHE A 22 -6.34 7.92 -2.68
CA PHE A 22 -6.98 8.27 -1.42
C PHE A 22 -5.95 8.43 -0.31
N PHE A 23 -5.04 7.47 -0.14
CA PHE A 23 -3.96 7.58 0.83
C PHE A 23 -3.04 8.76 0.56
N PHE A 24 -2.66 8.99 -0.71
CA PHE A 24 -1.85 10.14 -1.07
C PHE A 24 -2.48 11.46 -0.63
N ILE A 25 -3.79 11.61 -0.82
CA ILE A 25 -4.54 12.81 -0.42
C ILE A 25 -4.69 12.91 1.11
N TYR A 26 -4.92 11.78 1.78
CA TYR A 26 -5.32 11.74 3.18
C TYR A 26 -4.24 11.21 4.14
N PHE A 27 -2.98 11.07 3.69
CA PHE A 27 -1.89 10.46 4.45
C PHE A 27 -1.75 10.95 5.90
N PRO A 28 -1.83 12.27 6.20
CA PRO A 28 -1.71 12.74 7.58
C PRO A 28 -2.78 12.14 8.51
N SER A 29 -3.97 11.84 7.99
CA SER A 29 -5.06 11.21 8.72
C SER A 29 -4.85 9.71 8.87
N PHE A 30 -4.30 9.02 7.86
CA PHE A 30 -3.91 7.60 7.98
C PHE A 30 -2.83 7.37 9.03
N ASN A 31 -1.83 8.25 9.06
CA ASN A 31 -0.75 8.17 10.05
C ASN A 31 -1.28 8.39 11.48
N GLU A 32 -2.38 9.14 11.66
CA GLU A 32 -3.07 9.31 12.95
C GLU A 32 -3.93 8.10 13.37
N ILE A 33 -4.20 7.19 12.44
CA ILE A 33 -4.88 5.90 12.67
C ILE A 33 -3.83 4.78 12.92
N GLY A 34 -2.53 5.10 12.85
CA GLY A 34 -1.45 4.11 12.97
C GLY A 34 -1.12 3.39 11.67
N ILE A 35 -1.78 3.76 10.55
CA ILE A 35 -1.45 3.23 9.22
C ILE A 35 -0.36 4.11 8.60
N GLY A 36 0.88 3.65 8.71
CA GLY A 36 2.00 4.26 8.04
C GLY A 36 2.10 3.85 6.56
N LYS A 37 3.19 4.31 5.95
CA LYS A 37 3.53 4.05 4.54
C LYS A 37 3.72 2.56 4.23
N ARG A 38 4.33 1.82 5.16
CA ARG A 38 4.64 0.39 5.00
C ARG A 38 3.41 -0.48 5.18
N GLU A 39 2.60 -0.19 6.19
CA GLU A 39 1.36 -0.91 6.51
C GLU A 39 0.39 -0.81 5.35
N LEU A 40 0.30 0.37 4.74
CA LEU A 40 -0.47 0.59 3.53
C LEU A 40 0.10 -0.20 2.32
N GLY A 41 1.42 -0.19 2.13
CA GLY A 41 2.07 -1.00 1.11
C GLY A 41 1.75 -2.50 1.25
N LEU A 42 1.73 -3.02 2.47
CA LEU A 42 1.35 -4.40 2.79
C LEU A 42 -0.14 -4.67 2.53
N LEU A 43 -1.02 -3.73 2.88
CA LEU A 43 -2.46 -3.82 2.64
C LEU A 43 -2.79 -3.88 1.13
N PHE A 44 -1.90 -3.39 0.25
CA PHE A 44 -2.07 -3.47 -1.21
C PHE A 44 -1.38 -4.65 -1.85
N ILE A 45 -0.07 -4.69 -1.67
CA ILE A 45 0.81 -5.56 -2.45
C ILE A 45 0.75 -6.96 -1.89
N GLY A 46 0.56 -7.07 -0.57
CA GLY A 46 0.33 -8.33 0.11
C GLY A 46 -0.80 -9.10 -0.55
N PRO A 47 -2.05 -8.61 -0.49
CA PRO A 47 -3.18 -9.27 -1.11
C PRO A 47 -2.99 -9.56 -2.61
N LEU A 48 -2.48 -8.60 -3.39
CA LEU A 48 -2.32 -8.78 -4.84
C LEU A 48 -1.29 -9.86 -5.22
N LEU A 49 -0.15 -9.92 -4.53
CA LEU A 49 0.88 -10.94 -4.81
C LEU A 49 0.58 -12.29 -4.21
N THR A 50 -0.14 -12.30 -3.09
CA THR A 50 -0.37 -13.51 -2.30
C THR A 50 -1.78 -14.06 -2.41
N THR A 51 -2.60 -13.51 -3.33
CA THR A 51 -3.94 -14.03 -3.65
C THR A 51 -3.93 -15.51 -4.00
N PHE A 52 -2.87 -16.01 -4.63
CA PHE A 52 -2.74 -17.43 -4.99
C PHE A 52 -1.88 -18.24 -4.01
N ILE A 53 -1.44 -17.63 -2.90
CA ILE A 53 -0.56 -18.28 -1.93
C ILE A 53 -1.38 -18.66 -0.69
N ASN A 54 -1.53 -19.97 -0.50
CA ASN A 54 -2.24 -20.56 0.63
C ASN A 54 -1.24 -21.23 1.58
N LEU A 55 -1.28 -20.87 2.85
CA LEU A 55 -0.49 -21.50 3.90
C LEU A 55 -1.29 -22.67 4.49
N PRO A 56 -0.80 -23.93 4.42
CA PRO A 56 -1.54 -25.07 4.95
C PRO A 56 -1.64 -24.97 6.48
N LEU A 57 -2.85 -25.06 7.01
CA LEU A 57 -3.13 -25.08 8.45
C LEU A 57 -3.31 -26.51 8.95
N PHE A 58 -4.02 -27.33 8.19
CA PHE A 58 -4.37 -28.69 8.58
C PHE A 58 -4.42 -29.61 7.36
N ILE A 59 -3.73 -30.75 7.46
CA ILE A 59 -3.72 -31.80 6.45
C ILE A 59 -3.95 -33.14 7.17
N TYR A 60 -5.09 -33.78 6.91
CA TYR A 60 -5.39 -35.09 7.48
C TYR A 60 -6.24 -35.93 6.53
N LYS A 61 -5.70 -37.05 6.04
CA LYS A 61 -6.36 -37.89 5.02
C LYS A 61 -6.83 -37.04 3.83
N ASN A 62 -8.14 -36.96 3.58
CA ASN A 62 -8.75 -36.19 2.49
C ASN A 62 -9.23 -34.79 2.94
N TYR A 63 -8.78 -34.32 4.11
CA TYR A 63 -9.04 -32.99 4.62
C TYR A 63 -7.83 -32.09 4.43
N PHE A 64 -8.04 -30.99 3.71
CA PHE A 64 -7.05 -29.95 3.50
C PHE A 64 -7.69 -28.59 3.80
N LEU A 65 -7.17 -27.92 4.83
CA LEU A 65 -7.55 -26.57 5.20
C LEU A 65 -6.30 -25.69 5.17
N ALA A 66 -6.36 -24.60 4.41
CA ALA A 66 -5.33 -23.58 4.36
C ALA A 66 -5.87 -22.20 4.76
N ILE A 67 -4.97 -21.25 4.94
CA ILE A 67 -5.30 -19.82 5.05
C ILE A 67 -4.61 -19.06 3.93
N ASN A 68 -5.38 -18.24 3.21
CA ASN A 68 -4.85 -17.41 2.15
C ASN A 68 -4.06 -16.26 2.78
N ILE A 69 -2.83 -16.05 2.32
CA ILE A 69 -1.98 -15.02 2.89
C ILE A 69 -2.59 -13.63 2.62
N GLY A 70 -3.07 -13.41 1.41
CA GLY A 70 -3.58 -12.12 0.96
C GLY A 70 -4.98 -11.81 1.47
N GLY A 71 -5.88 -12.77 1.33
CA GLY A 71 -7.30 -12.64 1.64
C GLY A 71 -7.61 -12.72 3.13
N ALA A 72 -6.79 -13.40 3.94
CA ALA A 72 -7.07 -13.59 5.37
C ALA A 72 -5.89 -13.25 6.30
N LEU A 73 -4.69 -13.77 6.06
CA LEU A 73 -3.58 -13.63 7.01
C LEU A 73 -3.12 -12.18 7.18
N ILE A 74 -2.89 -11.46 6.07
CA ILE A 74 -2.47 -10.05 6.10
C ILE A 74 -3.54 -9.17 6.76
N PRO A 75 -4.84 -9.25 6.37
CA PRO A 75 -5.91 -8.53 7.07
C PRO A 75 -5.95 -8.82 8.58
N LEU A 76 -5.74 -10.07 8.97
CA LEU A 76 -5.71 -10.47 10.38
C LEU A 76 -4.52 -9.86 11.13
N ILE A 77 -3.31 -9.87 10.55
CA ILE A 77 -2.13 -9.22 11.12
C ILE A 77 -2.36 -7.71 11.27
N ILE A 78 -2.91 -7.06 10.24
CA ILE A 78 -3.21 -5.61 10.27
C ILE A 78 -4.25 -5.30 11.33
N SER A 79 -5.26 -6.15 11.52
CA SER A 79 -6.29 -5.97 12.56
C SER A 79 -5.68 -5.98 13.97
N PHE A 80 -4.83 -6.96 14.29
CA PHE A 80 -4.15 -7.00 15.59
C PHE A 80 -3.18 -5.84 15.78
N TYR A 81 -2.45 -5.46 14.73
CA TYR A 81 -1.58 -4.29 14.74
C TYR A 81 -2.37 -3.01 15.04
N LEU A 82 -3.50 -2.78 14.36
CA LEU A 82 -4.35 -1.60 14.55
C LEU A 82 -4.99 -1.53 15.94
N ILE A 83 -5.42 -2.67 16.48
CA ILE A 83 -5.94 -2.75 17.86
C ILE A 83 -4.87 -2.29 18.86
N LYS A 84 -3.64 -2.79 18.69
CA LYS A 84 -2.51 -2.47 19.57
C LYS A 84 -2.09 -1.01 19.43
N GLU A 85 -1.88 -0.54 18.19
CA GLU A 85 -1.38 0.80 17.90
C GLU A 85 -2.36 1.91 18.32
N ASN A 86 -3.67 1.63 18.31
CA ASN A 86 -4.71 2.58 18.70
C ASN A 86 -5.20 2.40 20.15
N GLU A 87 -4.56 1.51 20.93
CA GLU A 87 -4.92 1.20 22.33
C GLU A 87 -6.43 0.95 22.50
N ILE A 88 -6.99 0.11 21.62
CA ILE A 88 -8.42 -0.17 21.62
C ILE A 88 -8.77 -1.07 22.81
N ASP A 89 -9.87 -0.76 23.47
CA ASP A 89 -10.35 -1.50 24.64
C ASP A 89 -10.74 -2.94 24.26
N PHE A 90 -10.16 -3.91 24.95
CA PHE A 90 -10.36 -5.33 24.67
C PHE A 90 -11.83 -5.76 24.79
N GLN A 91 -12.58 -5.24 25.77
CA GLN A 91 -13.99 -5.60 25.96
C GLN A 91 -14.84 -5.10 24.79
N LYS A 92 -14.54 -3.90 24.29
CA LYS A 92 -15.22 -3.36 23.09
C LYS A 92 -14.88 -4.17 21.85
N VAL A 93 -13.61 -4.53 21.66
CA VAL A 93 -13.20 -5.41 20.56
C VAL A 93 -13.95 -6.74 20.63
N LEU A 94 -13.95 -7.39 21.80
CA LEU A 94 -14.61 -8.69 21.98
C LEU A 94 -16.12 -8.60 21.67
N ALA A 95 -16.81 -7.56 22.19
CA ALA A 95 -18.22 -7.34 21.93
C ALA A 95 -18.49 -7.05 20.44
N GLY A 96 -17.69 -6.19 19.81
CA GLY A 96 -17.83 -5.86 18.39
C GLY A 96 -17.60 -7.08 17.50
N VAL A 97 -16.54 -7.85 17.76
CA VAL A 97 -16.23 -9.09 17.03
C VAL A 97 -17.34 -10.11 17.21
N ALA A 98 -17.86 -10.32 18.42
CA ALA A 98 -18.94 -11.27 18.66
C ALA A 98 -20.21 -10.90 17.87
N ILE A 99 -20.63 -9.63 17.90
CA ILE A 99 -21.81 -9.16 17.16
C ILE A 99 -21.61 -9.33 15.65
N VAL A 100 -20.45 -8.94 15.12
CA VAL A 100 -20.14 -9.06 13.70
C VAL A 100 -20.02 -10.53 13.28
N ALA A 101 -19.45 -11.39 14.11
CA ALA A 101 -19.35 -12.83 13.85
C ALA A 101 -20.72 -13.49 13.79
N ILE A 102 -21.62 -13.19 14.73
CA ILE A 102 -23.00 -13.69 14.69
C ILE A 102 -23.71 -13.24 13.42
N ALA A 103 -23.61 -11.94 13.09
CA ALA A 103 -24.22 -11.42 11.87
C ALA A 103 -23.63 -12.05 10.60
N THR A 104 -22.30 -12.27 10.58
CA THR A 104 -21.62 -12.94 9.46
C THR A 104 -22.14 -14.37 9.31
N TYR A 105 -22.19 -15.13 10.40
CA TYR A 105 -22.69 -16.51 10.38
C TYR A 105 -24.10 -16.61 9.80
N MET A 106 -24.99 -15.67 10.18
CA MET A 106 -26.37 -15.62 9.69
C MET A 106 -26.51 -15.32 8.19
N VAL A 107 -25.49 -14.73 7.56
CA VAL A 107 -25.54 -14.31 6.15
C VAL A 107 -24.70 -15.18 5.22
N THR A 108 -23.88 -16.06 5.79
CA THR A 108 -23.02 -16.99 5.05
C THR A 108 -23.64 -18.39 4.96
N ILE A 109 -23.33 -19.09 3.88
CA ILE A 109 -23.80 -20.45 3.61
C ILE A 109 -22.60 -21.31 3.19
N VAL A 110 -22.55 -22.56 3.66
CA VAL A 110 -21.55 -23.54 3.23
C VAL A 110 -21.95 -24.14 1.88
N THR A 111 -21.05 -24.05 0.90
CA THR A 111 -21.22 -24.62 -0.43
C THR A 111 -20.02 -25.48 -0.81
N ASN A 112 -20.08 -26.13 -1.97
CA ASN A 112 -18.96 -26.93 -2.49
C ASN A 112 -17.71 -26.09 -2.80
N GLU A 113 -17.87 -24.77 -3.03
CA GLU A 113 -16.76 -23.85 -3.29
C GLU A 113 -16.19 -23.22 -2.00
N GLY A 114 -16.83 -23.46 -0.84
CA GLY A 114 -16.48 -22.90 0.45
C GLY A 114 -17.64 -22.13 1.10
N VAL A 115 -17.30 -21.30 2.08
CA VAL A 115 -18.27 -20.42 2.76
C VAL A 115 -18.44 -19.16 1.93
N ILE A 116 -19.66 -18.90 1.45
CA ILE A 116 -19.97 -17.73 0.62
C ILE A 116 -21.13 -16.92 1.20
N SER A 117 -21.17 -15.64 0.85
CA SER A 117 -22.31 -14.75 1.11
C SER A 117 -22.70 -14.07 -0.19
N HIS A 118 -23.98 -14.13 -0.56
CA HIS A 118 -24.48 -13.48 -1.79
C HIS A 118 -24.67 -11.97 -1.60
N PHE A 119 -24.63 -11.21 -2.69
CA PHE A 119 -25.04 -9.80 -2.68
C PHE A 119 -26.55 -9.69 -2.41
N PRO A 120 -27.01 -8.73 -1.57
CA PRO A 120 -26.25 -7.69 -0.87
C PRO A 120 -25.75 -8.09 0.52
N PHE A 121 -26.01 -9.32 0.97
CA PHE A 121 -25.74 -9.73 2.35
C PHE A 121 -24.26 -9.70 2.75
N TYR A 122 -23.32 -9.88 1.81
CA TYR A 122 -21.89 -9.77 2.13
C TYR A 122 -21.48 -8.37 2.61
N LEU A 123 -22.31 -7.34 2.38
CA LEU A 123 -22.08 -5.97 2.88
C LEU A 123 -22.43 -5.82 4.37
N ILE A 124 -23.20 -6.75 4.96
CA ILE A 124 -23.72 -6.63 6.32
C ILE A 124 -22.59 -6.48 7.35
N PRO A 125 -21.54 -7.31 7.37
CA PRO A 125 -20.44 -7.12 8.33
C PRO A 125 -19.76 -5.76 8.20
N SER A 126 -19.56 -5.27 6.97
CA SER A 126 -18.95 -3.95 6.73
C SER A 126 -19.78 -2.82 7.35
N ILE A 127 -21.09 -2.84 7.10
CA ILE A 127 -22.03 -1.81 7.57
C ILE A 127 -22.17 -1.91 9.10
N LEU A 128 -22.30 -3.13 9.62
CA LEU A 128 -22.46 -3.36 11.05
C LEU A 128 -21.22 -2.93 11.84
N SER A 129 -20.01 -3.29 11.36
CA SER A 129 -18.76 -2.82 11.96
C SER A 129 -18.62 -1.31 11.93
N PHE A 130 -19.02 -0.67 10.84
CA PHE A 130 -19.11 0.80 10.76
C PHE A 130 -20.07 1.35 11.83
N LEU A 131 -21.30 0.83 11.94
CA LEU A 131 -22.29 1.28 12.92
C LEU A 131 -21.82 1.13 14.37
N ILE A 132 -21.20 -0.01 14.71
CA ILE A 132 -20.63 -0.26 16.04
C ILE A 132 -19.45 0.72 16.31
N SER A 133 -18.66 1.05 15.29
CA SER A 133 -17.60 2.06 15.42
C SER A 133 -18.15 3.47 15.69
N LEU A 134 -19.32 3.81 15.13
CA LEU A 134 -20.01 5.07 15.45
C LEU A 134 -20.36 5.14 16.93
N LEU A 135 -20.86 4.04 17.49
CA LEU A 135 -21.30 3.98 18.87
C LEU A 135 -20.14 4.17 19.85
N PHE A 136 -18.99 3.53 19.62
CA PHE A 136 -17.92 3.49 20.61
C PHE A 136 -16.81 4.52 20.43
N TYR A 137 -16.51 4.92 19.19
CA TYR A 137 -15.26 5.61 18.88
C TYR A 137 -15.38 6.80 17.93
N LEU A 138 -16.55 7.11 17.35
CA LEU A 138 -16.68 8.37 16.64
C LEU A 138 -16.64 9.58 17.58
N PRO A 139 -16.09 10.72 17.12
CA PRO A 139 -15.48 10.96 15.81
C PRO A 139 -13.94 10.82 15.81
N TYR A 140 -13.38 9.95 16.66
CA TYR A 140 -11.93 9.81 16.84
C TYR A 140 -11.28 8.94 15.74
N SER A 141 -9.98 9.15 15.50
CA SER A 141 -9.20 8.41 14.49
C SER A 141 -9.26 6.89 14.69
N LYS A 142 -9.22 6.45 15.96
CA LYS A 142 -9.36 5.04 16.35
C LYS A 142 -10.66 4.36 15.88
N SER A 143 -11.68 5.11 15.44
CA SER A 143 -12.90 4.55 14.85
C SER A 143 -12.63 3.71 13.59
N CYS A 144 -11.73 4.17 12.71
CA CYS A 144 -11.34 3.43 11.51
C CYS A 144 -10.58 2.16 11.81
N ALA A 145 -9.63 2.24 12.75
CA ALA A 145 -8.87 1.07 13.20
C ALA A 145 -9.81 0.04 13.83
N TYR A 146 -10.76 0.50 14.64
CA TYR A 146 -11.75 -0.35 15.27
C TYR A 146 -12.68 -1.02 14.25
N SER A 147 -13.28 -0.26 13.32
CA SER A 147 -14.21 -0.81 12.33
C SER A 147 -13.55 -1.86 11.44
N TYR A 148 -12.35 -1.56 10.92
CA TYR A 148 -11.55 -2.51 10.13
C TYR A 148 -11.30 -3.82 10.90
N SER A 149 -10.89 -3.69 12.16
CA SER A 149 -10.48 -4.84 12.97
C SER A 149 -11.65 -5.75 13.35
N ILE A 150 -12.77 -5.19 13.79
CA ILE A 150 -13.95 -6.00 14.15
C ILE A 150 -14.63 -6.59 12.92
N ALA A 151 -14.57 -5.92 11.76
CA ALA A 151 -15.05 -6.46 10.49
C ALA A 151 -14.23 -7.69 10.10
N THR A 152 -12.90 -7.54 10.01
CA THR A 152 -12.00 -8.60 9.59
C THR A 152 -12.05 -9.81 10.53
N LEU A 153 -11.92 -9.59 11.83
CA LEU A 153 -11.95 -10.67 12.83
C LEU A 153 -13.34 -11.31 12.94
N GLY A 154 -14.40 -10.49 12.88
CA GLY A 154 -15.77 -10.98 12.90
C GLY A 154 -16.10 -11.84 11.68
N VAL A 155 -15.64 -11.47 10.49
CA VAL A 155 -15.86 -12.27 9.28
C VAL A 155 -15.09 -13.60 9.33
N ILE A 156 -13.82 -13.61 9.76
CA ILE A 156 -13.06 -14.86 9.91
C ILE A 156 -13.72 -15.78 10.95
N ILE A 157 -14.19 -15.24 12.07
CA ILE A 157 -14.80 -16.06 13.13
C ILE A 157 -16.20 -16.55 12.72
N GLY A 158 -17.04 -15.66 12.21
CA GLY A 158 -18.42 -15.97 11.85
C GLY A 158 -18.58 -16.73 10.54
N GLY A 159 -17.79 -16.36 9.54
CA GLY A 159 -17.76 -17.00 8.22
C GLY A 159 -17.00 -18.31 8.28
N ASP A 160 -15.69 -18.28 8.47
CA ASP A 160 -14.87 -19.48 8.34
C ASP A 160 -14.91 -20.38 9.58
N PHE A 161 -14.61 -19.83 10.77
CA PHE A 161 -14.40 -20.64 11.97
C PHE A 161 -15.70 -21.29 12.49
N SER A 162 -16.81 -20.56 12.49
CA SER A 162 -18.10 -21.04 13.00
C SER A 162 -18.72 -22.13 12.11
N HIS A 163 -18.34 -22.19 10.82
CA HIS A 163 -18.80 -23.22 9.89
C HIS A 163 -17.88 -24.45 9.81
N LEU A 164 -16.73 -24.47 10.52
CA LEU A 164 -15.84 -25.65 10.52
C LEU A 164 -16.56 -26.98 10.81
N PRO A 165 -17.50 -27.07 11.78
CA PRO A 165 -18.22 -28.32 12.03
C PRO A 165 -19.06 -28.79 10.83
N GLU A 166 -19.61 -27.86 10.04
CA GLU A 166 -20.39 -28.19 8.84
C GLU A 166 -19.49 -28.56 7.66
N ILE A 167 -18.39 -27.82 7.48
CA ILE A 167 -17.38 -28.06 6.45
C ILE A 167 -16.75 -29.45 6.62
N PHE A 168 -16.47 -29.86 7.85
CA PHE A 168 -15.82 -31.15 8.12
C PHE A 168 -16.76 -32.37 8.09
N ARG A 169 -18.06 -32.20 7.81
CA ARG A 169 -18.99 -33.34 7.63
C ARG A 169 -18.63 -34.21 6.44
N GLN A 170 -17.94 -33.65 5.45
CA GLN A 170 -17.44 -34.36 4.28
C GLN A 170 -15.96 -33.99 4.07
N PRO A 171 -15.18 -34.81 3.34
CA PRO A 171 -13.83 -34.43 2.93
C PRO A 171 -13.83 -33.06 2.25
N PHE A 172 -13.03 -32.13 2.78
CA PHE A 172 -12.98 -30.74 2.33
C PHE A 172 -11.56 -30.38 1.89
N ILE A 173 -11.46 -29.68 0.76
CA ILE A 173 -10.22 -29.10 0.25
C ILE A 173 -10.52 -27.62 -0.02
N GLY A 174 -9.97 -26.74 0.82
CA GLY A 174 -10.19 -25.31 0.64
C GLY A 174 -9.29 -24.44 1.50
N SER A 175 -9.44 -23.13 1.34
CA SER A 175 -8.68 -22.13 2.06
C SER A 175 -9.59 -21.04 2.62
N MET A 176 -9.40 -20.69 3.89
CA MET A 176 -9.97 -19.47 4.46
C MET A 176 -9.39 -18.26 3.73
N GLY A 177 -10.21 -17.27 3.37
CA GLY A 177 -9.74 -16.15 2.56
C GLY A 177 -9.44 -16.51 1.10
N GLY A 178 -9.89 -17.67 0.61
CA GLY A 178 -9.44 -18.28 -0.65
C GLY A 178 -9.70 -17.43 -1.90
N ALA A 179 -10.61 -16.47 -1.84
CA ALA A 179 -10.88 -15.54 -2.93
C ALA A 179 -9.91 -14.34 -2.99
N GLY A 180 -8.94 -14.25 -2.07
CA GLY A 180 -7.92 -13.21 -2.02
C GLY A 180 -8.53 -11.81 -1.86
N LEU A 181 -8.27 -10.91 -2.81
CA LEU A 181 -8.83 -9.54 -2.82
C LEU A 181 -10.37 -9.50 -2.92
N TYR A 182 -10.99 -10.57 -3.42
CA TYR A 182 -12.44 -10.70 -3.54
C TYR A 182 -13.07 -11.34 -2.30
N ASP A 183 -12.25 -11.76 -1.35
CA ASP A 183 -12.75 -12.39 -0.16
C ASP A 183 -13.48 -11.40 0.74
N MET A 184 -14.53 -11.89 1.37
CA MET A 184 -15.36 -11.12 2.29
C MET A 184 -14.53 -10.58 3.45
N VAL A 185 -13.49 -11.31 3.88
CA VAL A 185 -12.57 -10.87 4.94
C VAL A 185 -11.87 -9.55 4.56
N TYR A 186 -11.27 -9.49 3.36
CA TYR A 186 -10.57 -8.31 2.88
C TYR A 186 -11.53 -7.15 2.57
N ILE A 187 -12.61 -7.42 1.83
CA ILE A 187 -13.57 -6.39 1.43
C ILE A 187 -14.28 -5.80 2.64
N ALA A 188 -14.67 -6.61 3.64
CA ALA A 188 -15.39 -6.11 4.80
C ALA A 188 -14.54 -5.19 5.68
N GLY A 189 -13.28 -5.57 5.91
CA GLY A 189 -12.30 -4.71 6.59
C GLY A 189 -12.11 -3.38 5.85
N LEU A 190 -11.81 -3.44 4.56
CA LEU A 190 -11.53 -2.27 3.74
C LEU A 190 -12.73 -1.33 3.62
N LEU A 191 -13.92 -1.87 3.34
CA LEU A 191 -15.14 -1.08 3.18
C LEU A 191 -15.56 -0.41 4.49
N SER A 192 -15.54 -1.14 5.62
CA SER A 192 -15.86 -0.57 6.94
C SER A 192 -14.88 0.52 7.36
N PHE A 193 -13.58 0.37 7.03
CA PHE A 193 -12.59 1.42 7.23
C PHE A 193 -12.96 2.70 6.47
N PHE A 194 -13.25 2.59 5.16
CA PHE A 194 -13.58 3.74 4.33
C PHE A 194 -14.85 4.45 4.78
N LEU A 195 -15.88 3.68 5.15
CA LEU A 195 -17.12 4.24 5.70
C LEU A 195 -16.84 5.02 6.99
N SER A 196 -16.09 4.45 7.94
CA SER A 196 -15.73 5.15 9.18
C SER A 196 -14.86 6.37 8.92
N PHE A 197 -14.01 6.35 7.88
CA PHE A 197 -13.09 7.43 7.56
C PHE A 197 -13.82 8.73 7.22
N LEU A 198 -14.97 8.64 6.53
CA LEU A 198 -15.78 9.80 6.14
C LEU A 198 -16.28 10.62 7.35
N PHE A 199 -16.34 10.03 8.54
CA PHE A 199 -16.88 10.64 9.76
C PHE A 199 -15.82 11.03 10.79
N ILE A 200 -14.53 10.76 10.53
CA ILE A 200 -13.45 11.16 11.45
C ILE A 200 -13.36 12.69 11.49
N LYS A 201 -13.40 13.26 12.70
CA LYS A 201 -13.01 14.66 12.90
C LYS A 201 -11.49 14.74 12.79
N LYS A 202 -11.01 15.47 11.78
CA LYS A 202 -9.59 15.75 11.60
C LYS A 202 -9.04 16.41 12.87
N LYS A 203 -8.22 15.69 13.64
CA LYS A 203 -7.53 16.28 14.79
C LYS A 203 -6.58 17.32 14.20
N ARG A 204 -6.77 18.60 14.54
CA ARG A 204 -5.73 19.60 14.30
C ARG A 204 -4.59 19.25 15.24
N GLY A 205 -3.69 18.35 14.82
CA GLY A 205 -2.39 18.22 15.47
C GLY A 205 -1.74 19.59 15.60
N ASN A 206 -0.87 19.78 16.58
CA ASN A 206 -0.20 21.06 16.77
C ASN A 206 0.59 21.38 15.50
N LYS A 207 0.00 22.21 14.63
CA LYS A 207 0.53 22.52 13.29
C LYS A 207 1.95 23.08 13.40
N LYS A 208 2.28 23.67 14.55
CA LYS A 208 3.61 24.13 14.92
C LYS A 208 4.61 22.97 15.02
N GLU A 209 4.32 21.96 15.84
CA GLU A 209 5.20 20.79 16.03
C GLU A 209 5.46 20.03 14.74
N LYS A 210 4.42 19.71 13.96
CA LYS A 210 4.59 19.02 12.67
C LYS A 210 5.52 19.81 11.72
N ILE A 211 5.37 21.15 11.68
CA ILE A 211 6.23 22.01 10.86
C ILE A 211 7.66 22.06 11.41
N LEU A 212 7.83 22.07 12.74
CA LEU A 212 9.15 22.08 13.37
C LEU A 212 9.91 20.77 13.12
N GLU A 213 9.28 19.63 13.34
CA GLU A 213 9.86 18.31 13.07
C GLU A 213 10.25 18.15 11.61
N GLU A 214 9.39 18.62 10.69
CA GLU A 214 9.66 18.55 9.26
C GLU A 214 10.85 19.46 8.88
N ILE A 215 10.87 20.70 9.36
CA ILE A 215 12.00 21.62 9.14
C ILE A 215 13.30 21.05 9.73
N GLU A 216 13.28 20.58 10.97
CA GLU A 216 14.43 19.99 11.65
C GLU A 216 15.02 18.82 10.86
N ARG A 217 14.16 17.92 10.38
CA ARG A 217 14.57 16.80 9.53
C ARG A 217 15.32 17.27 8.28
N TYR A 218 14.82 18.30 7.59
CA TYR A 218 15.48 18.79 6.38
C TYR A 218 16.76 19.59 6.65
N ILE A 219 16.87 20.22 7.81
CA ILE A 219 18.10 20.90 8.24
C ILE A 219 19.20 19.89 8.54
N LEU A 220 18.86 18.78 9.21
CA LEU A 220 19.78 17.66 9.42
C LEU A 220 20.31 17.12 8.09
N ILE A 221 19.42 16.98 7.10
CA ILE A 221 19.75 16.50 5.75
C ILE A 221 20.63 17.50 4.99
N SER A 222 20.32 18.79 5.05
CA SER A 222 21.05 19.80 4.25
C SER A 222 22.44 20.10 4.79
N ASN A 223 22.77 19.62 6.00
CA ASN A 223 24.01 19.88 6.73
C ASN A 223 24.41 21.38 6.76
N ASP A 224 23.41 22.27 6.70
CA ASP A 224 23.61 23.71 6.60
C ASP A 224 23.49 24.34 8.00
N LYS A 225 24.64 24.69 8.57
CA LYS A 225 24.73 25.33 9.90
C LYS A 225 23.95 26.64 9.97
N SER A 226 23.75 27.36 8.86
CA SER A 226 22.97 28.60 8.85
C SER A 226 21.50 28.36 9.21
N LEU A 227 20.94 27.22 8.79
CA LEU A 227 19.54 26.92 9.02
C LEU A 227 19.25 26.51 10.48
N TRP A 228 20.25 25.99 11.21
CA TRP A 228 20.10 25.65 12.62
C TRP A 228 19.80 26.87 13.50
N GLU A 229 20.42 28.02 13.21
CA GLU A 229 20.13 29.26 13.95
C GLU A 229 18.73 29.81 13.62
N ASP A 230 18.34 29.70 12.35
CA ASP A 230 16.97 30.01 11.93
C ASP A 230 15.93 29.09 12.61
N TYR A 231 16.26 27.80 12.82
CA TYR A 231 15.40 26.83 13.51
C TYR A 231 15.26 27.10 15.02
N LYS A 232 16.38 27.36 15.72
CA LYS A 232 16.35 27.71 17.16
C LYS A 232 15.45 28.90 17.42
N THR A 233 15.56 29.94 16.58
CA THR A 233 14.71 31.12 16.69
C THR A 233 13.26 30.84 16.28
N LEU A 234 13.01 29.93 15.33
CA LEU A 234 11.66 29.52 14.94
C LEU A 234 10.91 28.80 16.08
N LYS A 235 11.61 27.94 16.85
CA LYS A 235 11.04 27.16 17.95
C LYS A 235 10.37 28.04 19.02
N ASN A 236 10.95 29.21 19.26
CA ASN A 236 10.50 30.19 20.26
C ASN A 236 9.38 31.12 19.76
N LEU A 237 8.96 31.02 18.49
CA LEU A 237 7.90 31.87 17.93
C LEU A 237 6.54 31.18 17.93
N ASP A 238 5.48 31.98 18.00
CA ASP A 238 4.10 31.52 17.90
C ASP A 238 3.25 32.33 16.92
N GLY A 239 2.04 31.82 16.63
CA GLY A 239 1.02 32.52 15.86
C GLY A 239 1.45 32.96 14.45
N ARG A 240 1.24 34.24 14.11
CA ARG A 240 1.57 34.80 12.79
C ARG A 240 3.08 34.89 12.54
N ALA A 241 3.87 35.18 13.57
CA ALA A 241 5.32 35.30 13.47
C ALA A 241 5.96 33.94 13.13
N PHE A 242 5.54 32.88 13.82
CA PHE A 242 5.93 31.50 13.51
C PHE A 242 5.64 31.16 12.05
N ARG A 243 4.40 31.36 11.58
CA ARG A 243 4.01 31.02 10.20
C ARG A 243 4.84 31.76 9.14
N ARG A 244 5.14 33.04 9.37
CA ARG A 244 5.98 33.84 8.44
C ARG A 244 7.42 33.33 8.41
N LYS A 245 8.03 33.10 9.58
CA LYS A 245 9.41 32.63 9.67
C LYS A 245 9.56 31.19 9.17
N ALA A 246 8.64 30.30 9.53
CA ALA A 246 8.58 28.93 9.01
C ALA A 246 8.48 28.93 7.48
N LYS A 247 7.61 29.78 6.89
CA LYS A 247 7.50 29.88 5.42
C LYS A 247 8.79 30.39 4.77
N LYS A 248 9.52 31.32 5.42
CA LYS A 248 10.81 31.83 4.93
C LYS A 248 11.89 30.74 4.95
N ILE A 249 12.01 30.04 6.07
CA ILE A 249 12.93 28.91 6.26
C ILE A 249 12.60 27.80 5.26
N TRP A 250 11.33 27.43 5.14
CA TRP A 250 10.87 26.44 4.18
C TRP A 250 11.16 26.82 2.74
N ARG A 251 11.07 28.11 2.38
CA ARG A 251 11.47 28.57 1.04
C ARG A 251 12.97 28.38 0.82
N LYS A 252 13.82 28.65 1.81
CA LYS A 252 15.28 28.46 1.72
C LYS A 252 15.64 26.97 1.62
N ILE A 253 15.06 26.15 2.49
CA ILE A 253 15.18 24.69 2.50
C ILE A 253 14.71 24.09 1.17
N SER A 254 13.50 24.43 0.73
CA SER A 254 12.93 23.86 -0.49
C SER A 254 13.70 24.29 -1.74
N TRP A 255 14.26 25.50 -1.80
CA TRP A 255 15.13 25.90 -2.90
C TRP A 255 16.40 25.04 -2.96
N ASN A 256 17.07 24.87 -1.81
CA ASN A 256 18.29 24.05 -1.72
C ASN A 256 18.01 22.58 -2.06
N LEU A 257 16.91 22.01 -1.53
CA LEU A 257 16.54 20.62 -1.77
C LEU A 257 15.97 20.36 -3.17
N LYS A 258 15.27 21.32 -3.78
CA LYS A 258 14.69 21.16 -5.12
C LYS A 258 15.76 20.94 -6.18
N VAL A 259 16.96 21.50 -5.97
CA VAL A 259 18.13 21.23 -6.82
C VAL A 259 18.62 19.79 -6.66
N CYS A 260 18.44 19.20 -5.48
CA CYS A 260 18.88 17.85 -5.16
C CYS A 260 17.91 16.75 -5.60
N PHE A 261 16.61 17.04 -5.75
CA PHE A 261 15.66 16.07 -6.29
C PHE A 261 15.79 15.95 -7.81
N ALA A 262 15.71 14.72 -8.32
CA ALA A 262 15.72 14.47 -9.75
C ALA A 262 14.50 15.08 -10.43
N THR A 263 14.71 15.79 -11.52
CA THR A 263 13.64 16.39 -12.32
C THR A 263 12.82 15.34 -13.05
N GLU A 264 11.59 15.70 -13.39
CA GLU A 264 10.70 14.91 -14.23
C GLU A 264 11.35 14.55 -15.57
N ILE A 265 12.11 15.48 -16.17
CA ILE A 265 12.84 15.27 -17.43
C ILE A 265 13.97 14.25 -17.25
N GLU A 266 14.83 14.42 -16.24
CA GLU A 266 15.92 13.45 -15.95
C GLU A 266 15.37 12.05 -15.68
N ARG A 267 14.27 11.95 -14.92
CA ARG A 267 13.62 10.67 -14.63
C ARG A 267 13.00 10.04 -15.88
N MET A 268 12.39 10.84 -16.75
CA MET A 268 11.76 10.37 -17.99
C MET A 268 12.79 9.85 -18.98
N PHE A 269 13.89 10.58 -19.22
CA PHE A 269 14.96 10.10 -20.10
C PHE A 269 15.71 8.91 -19.52
N ALA A 270 15.94 8.87 -18.21
CA ALA A 270 16.47 7.67 -17.55
C ALA A 270 15.57 6.45 -17.81
N PHE A 271 14.25 6.64 -17.70
CA PHE A 271 13.28 5.58 -17.97
C PHE A 271 13.29 5.13 -19.45
N PHE A 272 13.42 6.05 -20.42
CA PHE A 272 13.54 5.66 -21.83
C PHE A 272 14.79 4.83 -22.12
N ILE A 273 15.94 5.18 -21.53
CA ILE A 273 17.16 4.35 -21.64
C ILE A 273 16.91 2.96 -21.05
N ASP A 274 16.32 2.89 -19.86
CA ASP A 274 15.97 1.62 -19.23
C ASP A 274 15.02 0.79 -20.10
N LEU A 275 14.01 1.41 -20.74
CA LEU A 275 13.08 0.73 -21.64
C LEU A 275 13.77 0.13 -22.87
N ILE A 276 14.75 0.83 -23.47
CA ILE A 276 15.51 0.30 -24.62
C ILE A 276 16.32 -0.93 -24.20
N ILE A 277 16.95 -0.88 -23.02
CA ILE A 277 17.71 -2.01 -22.47
C ILE A 277 16.78 -3.19 -22.21
N ILE A 278 15.65 -2.96 -21.53
CA ILE A 278 14.66 -3.99 -21.22
C ILE A 278 14.11 -4.60 -22.52
N ALA A 279 13.71 -3.79 -23.50
CA ALA A 279 13.19 -4.27 -24.78
C ALA A 279 14.21 -5.13 -25.53
N SER A 280 15.47 -4.71 -25.57
CA SER A 280 16.55 -5.44 -26.23
C SER A 280 16.80 -6.81 -25.57
N LEU A 281 16.89 -6.85 -24.24
CA LEU A 281 17.06 -8.10 -23.51
C LEU A 281 15.83 -9.02 -23.65
N SER A 282 14.64 -8.45 -23.61
CA SER A 282 13.38 -9.19 -23.76
C SER A 282 13.24 -9.78 -25.17
N PHE A 283 13.73 -9.09 -26.19
CA PHE A 283 13.78 -9.60 -27.56
C PHE A 283 14.70 -10.81 -27.69
N ILE A 284 15.88 -10.78 -27.05
CA ILE A 284 16.81 -11.93 -27.03
C ILE A 284 16.16 -13.15 -26.35
N ILE A 285 15.51 -12.94 -25.20
CA ILE A 285 14.79 -14.02 -24.49
C ILE A 285 13.63 -14.54 -25.34
N CYS A 286 12.90 -13.65 -26.02
CA CYS A 286 11.82 -14.03 -26.92
C CYS A 286 12.31 -14.96 -28.04
N LEU A 287 13.42 -14.62 -28.71
CA LEU A 287 14.02 -15.47 -29.75
C LEU A 287 14.38 -16.86 -29.22
N PHE A 288 14.95 -16.93 -28.02
CA PHE A 288 15.24 -18.20 -27.36
C PHE A 288 13.96 -19.02 -27.12
N LYS A 289 12.90 -18.39 -26.58
CA LYS A 289 11.64 -19.12 -26.32
C LYS A 289 10.97 -19.62 -27.58
N ILE A 290 10.95 -18.83 -28.65
CA ILE A 290 10.41 -19.25 -29.95
C ILE A 290 11.17 -20.47 -30.48
N PHE A 291 12.51 -20.45 -30.40
CA PHE A 291 13.34 -21.53 -30.92
C PHE A 291 13.18 -22.85 -30.14
N TYR A 292 13.12 -22.78 -28.81
CA TYR A 292 13.12 -23.99 -27.96
C TYR A 292 11.73 -24.48 -27.54
N PHE A 293 10.74 -23.58 -27.44
CA PHE A 293 9.40 -23.90 -26.92
C PHE A 293 8.29 -23.71 -27.96
N PHE A 294 8.61 -23.26 -29.18
CA PHE A 294 7.65 -23.01 -30.26
C PHE A 294 6.50 -22.06 -29.87
N ASP A 295 6.78 -21.13 -28.95
CA ASP A 295 5.84 -20.09 -28.51
C ASP A 295 5.60 -19.05 -29.62
N SER A 296 4.45 -18.34 -29.57
CA SER A 296 4.23 -17.19 -30.45
C SER A 296 5.10 -15.99 -30.05
N PHE A 297 5.56 -15.20 -31.03
CA PHE A 297 6.41 -14.04 -30.80
C PHE A 297 5.76 -13.03 -29.86
N GLU A 298 4.49 -12.69 -30.11
CA GLU A 298 3.77 -11.68 -29.34
C GLU A 298 3.66 -12.06 -27.86
N THR A 299 3.27 -13.31 -27.57
CA THR A 299 3.12 -13.78 -26.18
C THR A 299 4.48 -13.87 -25.49
N SER A 300 5.49 -14.41 -26.16
CA SER A 300 6.85 -14.53 -25.61
C SER A 300 7.47 -13.18 -25.33
N PHE A 301 7.36 -12.23 -26.26
CA PHE A 301 7.88 -10.87 -26.06
C PHE A 301 7.14 -10.17 -24.94
N PHE A 302 5.80 -10.22 -24.92
CA PHE A 302 4.99 -9.57 -23.89
C PHE A 302 5.33 -10.08 -22.48
N ILE A 303 5.41 -11.41 -22.30
CA ILE A 303 5.75 -12.01 -20.99
C ILE A 303 7.19 -11.64 -20.60
N SER A 304 8.15 -11.78 -21.52
CA SER A 304 9.55 -11.48 -21.25
C SER A 304 9.76 -10.01 -20.91
N PHE A 305 9.08 -9.10 -21.60
CA PHE A 305 9.15 -7.65 -21.38
C PHE A 305 8.64 -7.25 -20.00
N ASN A 306 7.45 -7.72 -19.61
CA ASN A 306 6.87 -7.38 -18.31
C ASN A 306 7.67 -7.98 -17.14
N MET A 307 8.14 -9.23 -17.28
CA MET A 307 8.98 -9.87 -16.26
C MET A 307 10.34 -9.19 -16.14
N MET A 308 10.99 -8.91 -17.27
CA MET A 308 12.28 -8.20 -17.29
C MET A 308 12.13 -6.82 -16.68
N GLN A 309 11.05 -6.09 -16.97
CA GLN A 309 10.78 -4.80 -16.34
C GLN A 309 10.70 -4.89 -14.81
N LEU A 310 9.94 -5.85 -14.26
CA LEU A 310 9.84 -6.01 -12.81
C LEU A 310 11.21 -6.28 -12.18
N PHE A 311 11.93 -7.30 -12.66
CA PHE A 311 13.20 -7.71 -12.07
C PHE A 311 14.32 -6.70 -12.30
N TYR A 312 14.43 -6.11 -13.49
CA TYR A 312 15.45 -5.13 -13.83
C TYR A 312 15.38 -3.92 -12.89
N PHE A 313 14.20 -3.30 -12.76
CA PHE A 313 14.06 -2.14 -11.89
C PHE A 313 14.23 -2.51 -10.42
N PHE A 314 13.65 -3.63 -9.98
CA PHE A 314 13.73 -4.07 -8.60
C PHE A 314 15.16 -4.39 -8.16
N LEU A 315 15.84 -5.29 -8.88
CA LEU A 315 17.17 -5.77 -8.50
C LEU A 315 18.19 -4.63 -8.57
N LEU A 316 18.17 -3.80 -9.62
CA LEU A 316 19.13 -2.72 -9.74
C LEU A 316 18.91 -1.61 -8.70
N GLU A 317 17.65 -1.24 -8.44
CA GLU A 317 17.37 -0.25 -7.39
C GLU A 317 17.72 -0.77 -6.00
N PHE A 318 17.56 -2.08 -5.74
CA PHE A 318 17.92 -2.68 -4.45
C PHE A 318 19.44 -2.76 -4.26
N PHE A 319 20.17 -3.34 -5.21
CA PHE A 319 21.62 -3.56 -5.08
C PHE A 319 22.46 -2.32 -5.35
N PHE A 320 22.09 -1.52 -6.37
CA PHE A 320 22.89 -0.40 -6.86
C PHE A 320 22.27 0.96 -6.59
N LYS A 321 21.07 1.03 -5.99
CA LYS A 321 20.31 2.26 -5.72
C LYS A 321 19.83 3.00 -6.98
N ALA A 322 20.22 2.54 -8.16
CA ALA A 322 19.87 3.14 -9.43
C ALA A 322 19.81 2.05 -10.50
N THR A 323 18.93 2.24 -11.47
CA THR A 323 18.99 1.52 -12.74
C THR A 323 20.09 2.08 -13.63
N ILE A 324 20.41 1.41 -14.74
CA ILE A 324 21.45 1.88 -15.67
C ILE A 324 21.11 3.27 -16.21
N GLY A 325 19.85 3.48 -16.64
CA GLY A 325 19.38 4.79 -17.09
C GLY A 325 19.48 5.85 -16.01
N LYS A 326 19.08 5.53 -14.76
CA LYS A 326 19.22 6.45 -13.63
C LYS A 326 20.68 6.77 -13.30
N ALA A 327 21.56 5.77 -13.34
CA ALA A 327 22.98 5.94 -13.11
C ALA A 327 23.63 6.85 -14.16
N PHE A 328 23.21 6.74 -15.43
CA PHE A 328 23.66 7.61 -16.52
C PHE A 328 23.38 9.10 -16.24
N PHE A 329 22.22 9.41 -15.66
CA PHE A 329 21.86 10.78 -15.25
C PHE A 329 22.39 11.17 -13.86
N GLY A 330 23.15 10.29 -13.18
CA GLY A 330 23.66 10.54 -11.84
C GLY A 330 22.54 10.73 -10.81
N ILE A 331 21.45 9.96 -10.92
CA ILE A 331 20.34 9.98 -9.97
C ILE A 331 20.18 8.63 -9.29
N GLU A 332 19.91 8.66 -7.98
CA GLU A 332 19.77 7.48 -7.13
C GLU A 332 18.45 7.53 -6.35
N VAL A 333 17.96 6.34 -6.02
CA VAL A 333 16.85 6.10 -5.12
C VAL A 333 17.36 6.10 -3.69
N ARG A 334 16.68 6.84 -2.80
CA ARG A 334 16.94 6.82 -1.36
C ARG A 334 15.65 6.86 -0.56
N LYS A 335 15.72 6.55 0.73
CA LYS A 335 14.65 6.86 1.68
C LYS A 335 14.51 8.37 1.86
N GLU A 336 13.40 8.82 2.41
CA GLU A 336 13.25 10.22 2.84
C GLU A 336 14.30 10.65 3.89
N SER A 337 14.92 9.69 4.59
CA SER A 337 16.07 9.89 5.48
C SER A 337 17.42 9.96 4.74
N PHE A 338 17.45 9.87 3.40
CA PHE A 338 18.64 9.80 2.54
C PHE A 338 19.47 8.51 2.68
N GLU A 339 19.04 7.59 3.54
CA GLU A 339 19.57 6.25 3.64
C GLU A 339 19.24 5.41 2.40
N LYS A 340 19.93 4.26 2.26
CA LYS A 340 19.64 3.31 1.19
C LYS A 340 18.21 2.77 1.35
N ALA A 341 17.49 2.65 0.25
CA ALA A 341 16.20 1.95 0.21
C ALA A 341 16.42 0.48 0.57
N ASP A 342 15.53 -0.07 1.39
CA ASP A 342 15.56 -1.50 1.72
C ASP A 342 14.84 -2.34 0.66
N PHE A 343 14.83 -3.66 0.86
CA PHE A 343 14.19 -4.60 -0.05
C PHE A 343 12.71 -4.26 -0.26
N ILE A 344 11.98 -3.99 0.82
CA ILE A 344 10.54 -3.74 0.79
C ILE A 344 10.28 -2.43 0.02
N ASP A 345 11.07 -1.40 0.26
CA ASP A 345 10.95 -0.11 -0.43
C ASP A 345 11.17 -0.25 -1.94
N ALA A 346 12.24 -0.95 -2.35
CA ALA A 346 12.54 -1.17 -3.75
C ALA A 346 11.46 -2.04 -4.40
N PHE A 347 11.09 -3.15 -3.76
CA PHE A 347 10.10 -4.09 -4.31
C PHE A 347 8.71 -3.45 -4.45
N THR A 348 8.19 -2.89 -3.36
CA THR A 348 6.84 -2.28 -3.30
C THR A 348 6.67 -1.21 -4.36
N ARG A 349 7.68 -0.34 -4.49
CA ARG A 349 7.62 0.75 -5.46
C ARG A 349 7.71 0.28 -6.93
N ASN A 350 8.37 -0.85 -7.19
CA ASN A 350 8.49 -1.40 -8.53
C ASN A 350 7.24 -2.20 -8.94
N ILE A 351 6.57 -2.87 -8.00
CA ILE A 351 5.22 -3.42 -8.20
C ILE A 351 4.22 -2.29 -8.50
N LEU A 352 4.24 -1.20 -7.73
CA LEU A 352 3.39 -0.04 -7.99
C LEU A 352 3.74 0.69 -9.30
N ARG A 353 4.84 0.35 -9.98
CA ARG A 353 5.10 0.86 -11.35
C ARG A 353 4.09 0.30 -12.35
N PHE A 354 3.61 -0.94 -12.16
CA PHE A 354 2.54 -1.47 -13.02
C PHE A 354 1.26 -0.64 -12.86
N LEU A 355 0.95 -0.21 -11.63
CA LEU A 355 -0.15 0.73 -11.41
C LEU A 355 0.04 2.04 -12.16
N ASP A 356 1.25 2.61 -12.12
CA ASP A 356 1.57 3.84 -12.85
C ASP A 356 1.44 3.65 -14.37
N MET A 357 1.77 2.46 -14.89
CA MET A 357 1.59 2.11 -16.30
C MET A 357 0.10 2.09 -16.71
N PHE A 358 -0.76 1.49 -15.88
CA PHE A 358 -2.20 1.47 -16.11
C PHE A 358 -2.87 2.83 -15.89
N ALA A 359 -2.33 3.65 -14.98
CA ALA A 359 -2.83 4.98 -14.68
C ALA A 359 -2.45 6.00 -15.76
N PHE A 360 -3.21 6.00 -16.86
CA PHE A 360 -3.04 6.91 -17.99
C PHE A 360 -1.63 6.85 -18.60
N PHE A 361 -1.04 5.66 -18.75
CA PHE A 361 0.29 5.47 -19.35
C PHE A 361 1.37 6.38 -18.74
N TYR A 362 1.53 6.34 -17.41
CA TYR A 362 2.48 7.16 -16.64
C TYR A 362 2.20 8.67 -16.59
N ILE A 363 1.13 9.18 -17.23
CA ILE A 363 0.79 10.61 -17.16
C ILE A 363 0.55 11.03 -15.71
N LEU A 364 -0.17 10.22 -14.93
CA LEU A 364 -0.41 10.50 -13.51
C LEU A 364 0.91 10.58 -12.73
N SER A 365 1.86 9.69 -13.03
CA SER A 365 3.20 9.69 -12.45
C SER A 365 3.94 11.00 -12.72
N ILE A 366 3.94 11.49 -13.96
CA ILE A 366 4.62 12.74 -14.34
C ILE A 366 3.98 13.93 -13.62
N VAL A 367 2.65 14.00 -13.59
CA VAL A 367 1.91 15.07 -12.88
C VAL A 367 2.26 15.08 -11.39
N LEU A 368 2.30 13.92 -10.74
CA LEU A 368 2.66 13.83 -9.32
C LEU A 368 4.11 14.25 -9.06
N ILE A 369 5.05 13.83 -9.91
CA ILE A 369 6.45 14.25 -9.81
C ILE A 369 6.59 15.77 -9.98
N ALA A 370 5.85 16.37 -10.92
CA ALA A 370 5.91 17.81 -11.18
C ALA A 370 5.27 18.66 -10.06
N THR A 371 4.20 18.14 -9.43
CA THR A 371 3.41 18.89 -8.44
C THR A 371 3.87 18.68 -7.00
N THR A 372 4.51 17.57 -6.68
CA THR A 372 4.94 17.26 -5.30
C THR A 372 6.27 17.93 -4.94
N PRO A 373 6.43 18.42 -3.69
CA PRO A 373 7.65 19.11 -3.27
C PRO A 373 8.90 18.21 -3.30
N LYS A 374 8.75 16.91 -3.03
CA LYS A 374 9.84 15.91 -3.07
C LYS A 374 9.97 15.20 -4.42
N LYS A 375 9.21 15.63 -5.45
CA LYS A 375 9.17 15.02 -6.78
C LYS A 375 8.89 13.50 -6.77
N GLN A 376 7.89 13.08 -6.02
CA GLN A 376 7.52 11.67 -5.80
C GLN A 376 6.38 11.24 -6.75
N ARG A 377 6.46 10.01 -7.30
CA ARG A 377 5.30 9.31 -7.89
C ARG A 377 4.53 8.53 -6.81
N ILE A 378 3.42 7.86 -7.19
CA ILE A 378 2.60 7.05 -6.26
C ILE A 378 3.46 6.06 -5.47
N GLY A 379 4.23 5.24 -6.19
CA GLY A 379 5.09 4.25 -5.56
C GLY A 379 6.20 4.86 -4.68
N ASP A 380 6.74 6.03 -5.03
CA ASP A 380 7.74 6.73 -4.19
C ASP A 380 7.10 7.21 -2.88
N PHE A 381 5.88 7.74 -2.97
CA PHE A 381 5.15 8.25 -1.82
C PHE A 381 4.77 7.13 -0.84
N ILE A 382 4.21 6.02 -1.36
CA ILE A 382 3.78 4.88 -0.56
C ILE A 382 4.97 4.23 0.15
N THR A 383 6.15 4.14 -0.47
CA THR A 383 7.34 3.58 0.21
C THR A 383 8.13 4.60 1.01
N GLY A 384 7.80 5.89 0.93
CA GLY A 384 8.58 6.94 1.59
C GLY A 384 9.99 7.06 1.02
N THR A 385 10.12 6.86 -0.29
CA THR A 385 11.37 7.00 -1.04
C THR A 385 11.37 8.26 -1.88
N ILE A 386 12.56 8.71 -2.24
CA ILE A 386 12.84 9.90 -3.06
C ILE A 386 13.89 9.53 -4.12
N VAL A 387 13.94 10.32 -5.19
CA VAL A 387 14.99 10.21 -6.21
C VAL A 387 15.82 11.48 -6.16
N VAL A 388 17.12 11.31 -5.91
CA VAL A 388 18.05 12.40 -5.62
C VAL A 388 19.27 12.35 -6.54
N LYS A 389 19.85 13.50 -6.83
CA LYS A 389 21.10 13.62 -7.59
C LYS A 389 22.27 13.21 -6.72
N THR A 390 23.15 12.36 -7.24
CA THR A 390 24.33 11.85 -6.52
C THR A 390 25.25 12.96 -6.02
N LYS A 391 25.32 14.08 -6.75
CA LYS A 391 26.09 15.28 -6.36
C LYS A 391 25.64 15.88 -5.01
N CYS A 392 24.40 15.66 -4.60
CA CYS A 392 23.87 16.14 -3.31
C CYS A 392 24.05 15.16 -2.15
N LEU A 393 24.60 13.97 -2.40
CA LEU A 393 24.85 12.95 -1.38
C LEU A 393 26.28 13.00 -0.81
N LYS A 394 27.05 14.04 -1.16
CA LYS A 394 28.45 14.23 -0.79
C LYS A 394 28.62 15.00 0.51
#